data_AF-A0A9X7FXF1-F1
#
_entry.id   AF-A0A9X7FXF1-F1
#
_cell.length_a   1.000
_cell.length_b   1.000
_cell.length_c   1.000
_cell.angle_alpha   90.00
_cell.angle_beta   90.00
_cell.angle_gamma   90.00
#
_symmetry.space_group_name_H-M   'P 1'
#
loop_
_entity.id
_entity.type
_entity.pdbx_description
1 polymer ?
#
loop_
_entity_poly.entity_id
_entity_poly.type
_entity_poly.pdbx_seq_one_letter_code
_entity_poly.pdbx_strand_id
1 'polypeptide(L)'
;MKLGARILKTGIAITLALFACILLQLPSPVFAGISAIFAVQPSVYRSYLTALEQIQANVIGAIFAIAFATAFGHNPFIIGLTCILVIALTLQLRLENTISIALVTVIAIMEYQGEDFFSFALLRFATIMIGIVAASLVNLVFMPPKYETKLYHRIVDNTEEIVKWIRMNSRQASDFTTLKTDIDRMKEKMIKLNHYYLLYKEERSYTKKVKFAKIRKLVLFRQMLATTSRALSTLKSLHRTENELRYMPEEFQESIQNELDSLTHYHEQVLLKFIGKAKKQQSVEMLDEVETGKQELIDIFMEYQNKDDEEAYKTWLHLFPLISSIINYSEEVEHLDLLVDSFYTYHKPEKELQIDDKKEDE
;
A
#
# COMPACT_ATOMS: atom_id res chain seq x y z
N MET A 1 -13.64 -15.21 -10.08
CA MET A 1 -13.85 -14.21 -9.00
C MET A 1 -13.29 -14.79 -7.70
N LYS A 2 -12.05 -14.48 -7.34
CA LYS A 2 -11.45 -15.00 -6.10
C LYS A 2 -11.96 -14.22 -4.89
N LEU A 3 -12.70 -14.89 -4.01
CA LEU A 3 -13.17 -14.31 -2.75
C LEU A 3 -11.96 -13.89 -1.92
N GLY A 4 -11.78 -12.58 -1.70
CA GLY A 4 -10.68 -12.07 -0.91
C GLY A 4 -10.75 -12.55 0.54
N ALA A 5 -9.60 -12.81 1.17
CA ALA A 5 -9.51 -13.26 2.57
C ALA A 5 -10.30 -12.38 3.56
N ARG A 6 -10.51 -11.09 3.22
CA ARG A 6 -11.38 -10.18 3.97
C ARG A 6 -12.85 -10.59 3.95
N ILE A 7 -13.38 -11.05 2.82
CA ILE A 7 -14.76 -11.49 2.69
C ILE A 7 -14.98 -12.74 3.55
N LEU A 8 -14.06 -13.70 3.47
CA LEU A 8 -14.13 -14.94 4.23
C LEU A 8 -14.12 -14.67 5.75
N LYS A 9 -13.17 -13.87 6.24
CA LYS A 9 -13.10 -13.53 7.67
C LYS A 9 -14.32 -12.73 8.14
N THR A 10 -14.88 -11.85 7.31
CA THR A 10 -16.12 -11.15 7.66
C THR A 10 -17.27 -12.13 7.80
N GLY A 11 -17.44 -13.07 6.86
CA GLY A 11 -18.45 -14.13 6.96
C GLY A 11 -18.30 -14.96 8.24
N ILE A 12 -17.09 -15.41 8.54
CA ILE A 12 -16.80 -16.22 9.73
C ILE A 12 -17.04 -15.42 11.03
N ALA A 13 -16.66 -14.14 11.07
CA ALA A 13 -16.92 -13.26 12.21
C ALA A 13 -18.41 -13.09 12.47
N ILE A 14 -19.22 -12.90 11.42
CA ILE A 14 -20.68 -12.81 11.53
C ILE A 14 -21.24 -14.12 12.07
N THR A 15 -20.86 -15.27 11.49
CA THR A 15 -21.33 -16.58 11.93
C THR A 15 -20.99 -16.83 13.40
N LEU A 16 -19.76 -16.52 13.81
CA LEU A 16 -19.30 -16.70 15.18
C LEU A 16 -20.04 -15.79 16.16
N ALA A 17 -20.29 -14.52 15.78
CA ALA A 17 -21.05 -13.57 16.58
C ALA A 17 -22.50 -14.02 16.78
N LEU A 18 -23.17 -14.42 15.69
CA LEU A 18 -24.56 -14.92 15.74
C LEU A 18 -24.67 -16.19 16.58
N PHE A 19 -23.76 -17.15 16.37
CA PHE A 19 -23.76 -18.41 17.10
C PHE A 19 -23.49 -18.21 18.59
N ALA A 20 -22.57 -17.31 18.95
CA ALA A 20 -22.30 -16.96 20.34
C ALA A 20 -23.54 -16.36 21.02
N CYS A 21 -24.28 -15.47 20.35
CA CYS A 21 -25.51 -14.92 20.90
C CYS A 21 -26.63 -15.96 21.06
N ILE A 22 -26.77 -16.90 20.10
CA ILE A 22 -27.74 -17.99 20.20
C ILE A 22 -27.41 -18.91 21.38
N LEU A 23 -26.12 -19.26 21.55
CA LEU A 23 -25.66 -20.11 22.65
C LEU A 23 -25.91 -19.46 24.02
N LEU A 24 -25.70 -18.14 24.12
CA LEU A 24 -25.92 -17.36 25.34
C LEU A 24 -27.38 -16.93 25.52
N GLN A 25 -28.29 -17.35 24.63
CA GLN A 25 -29.71 -17.00 24.63
C GLN A 25 -29.98 -15.49 24.67
N LEU A 26 -29.13 -14.70 24.00
CA LEU A 26 -29.25 -13.24 23.96
C LEU A 26 -30.31 -12.78 22.95
N PRO A 27 -31.09 -11.73 23.26
CA PRO A 27 -32.11 -11.22 22.37
C PRO A 27 -31.50 -10.60 21.10
N SER A 28 -32.18 -10.83 19.98
CA SER A 28 -31.85 -10.30 18.65
C SER A 28 -30.37 -10.42 18.25
N PRO A 29 -29.88 -11.64 17.97
CA PRO A 29 -28.51 -11.91 17.51
C PRO A 29 -28.06 -11.05 16.31
N VAL A 30 -28.99 -10.58 15.47
CA VAL A 30 -28.72 -9.73 14.30
C VAL A 30 -27.79 -8.55 14.63
N PHE A 31 -27.93 -7.91 15.79
CA PHE A 31 -27.08 -6.78 16.18
C PHE A 31 -25.62 -7.18 16.46
N ALA A 32 -25.37 -8.41 16.92
CA ALA A 32 -24.02 -8.94 17.03
C ALA A 32 -23.40 -9.15 15.64
N GLY A 33 -24.20 -9.59 14.66
CA GLY A 33 -23.78 -9.70 13.27
C GLY A 33 -23.45 -8.33 12.65
N ILE A 34 -24.31 -7.33 12.84
CA ILE A 34 -24.07 -5.95 12.38
C ILE A 34 -22.79 -5.41 13.01
N SER A 35 -22.63 -5.56 14.33
CA SER A 35 -21.44 -5.15 15.06
C SER A 35 -20.17 -5.83 14.53
N ALA A 36 -20.22 -7.15 14.27
CA ALA A 36 -19.09 -7.89 13.71
C ALA A 36 -18.67 -7.35 12.34
N ILE A 37 -19.60 -6.95 11.47
CA ILE A 37 -19.29 -6.37 10.16
C ILE A 37 -18.43 -5.10 10.31
N PHE A 38 -18.83 -4.19 11.20
CA PHE A 38 -18.10 -2.94 11.44
C PHE A 38 -16.78 -3.15 12.20
N ALA A 39 -16.69 -4.20 13.01
CA ALA A 39 -15.49 -4.53 13.78
C ALA A 39 -14.39 -5.24 12.97
N VAL A 40 -14.71 -5.88 11.83
CA VAL A 40 -13.72 -6.57 11.01
C VAL A 40 -12.81 -5.59 10.27
N GLN A 41 -11.58 -5.48 10.76
CA GLN A 41 -10.52 -4.65 10.18
C GLN A 41 -9.58 -5.42 9.25
N PRO A 42 -8.87 -4.77 8.30
CA PRO A 42 -7.98 -5.46 7.36
C PRO A 42 -6.75 -6.10 8.03
N SER A 43 -6.25 -5.53 9.13
CA SER A 43 -5.11 -6.03 9.88
C SER A 43 -5.45 -6.29 11.36
N VAL A 44 -4.74 -7.22 11.99
CA VAL A 44 -4.90 -7.55 13.42
C VAL A 44 -4.64 -6.33 14.30
N TYR A 45 -3.63 -5.52 13.94
CA TYR A 45 -3.29 -4.31 14.68
C TYR A 45 -4.41 -3.27 14.66
N ARG A 46 -4.96 -2.97 13.47
CA ARG A 46 -6.13 -2.09 13.37
C ARG A 46 -7.31 -2.69 14.12
N SER A 47 -7.53 -4.01 14.02
CA SER A 47 -8.60 -4.69 14.76
C SER A 47 -8.51 -4.42 16.26
N TYR A 48 -7.32 -4.52 16.86
CA TYR A 48 -7.15 -4.29 18.30
C TYR A 48 -7.42 -2.83 18.69
N LEU A 49 -6.81 -1.86 17.99
CA LEU A 49 -7.04 -0.44 18.28
C LEU A 49 -8.51 -0.07 18.09
N THR A 50 -9.08 -0.43 16.94
CA THR A 50 -10.47 -0.13 16.63
C THR A 50 -11.42 -0.86 17.57
N ALA A 51 -11.12 -2.06 18.05
CA ALA A 51 -11.97 -2.73 19.04
C ALA A 51 -12.05 -1.93 20.34
N LEU A 52 -10.93 -1.37 20.83
CA LEU A 52 -10.93 -0.52 22.02
C LEU A 52 -11.70 0.79 21.78
N GLU A 53 -11.48 1.43 20.64
CA GLU A 53 -12.22 2.63 20.23
C GLU A 53 -13.72 2.35 20.13
N GLN A 54 -14.11 1.22 19.54
CA GLN A 54 -15.51 0.82 19.40
C GLN A 54 -16.15 0.50 20.75
N ILE A 55 -15.42 -0.13 21.67
CA ILE A 55 -15.90 -0.34 23.04
C ILE A 55 -16.22 1.01 23.69
N GLN A 56 -15.30 1.98 23.63
CA GLN A 56 -15.50 3.30 24.22
C GLN A 56 -16.69 4.04 23.59
N ALA A 57 -16.76 4.08 22.27
CA ALA A 57 -17.83 4.77 21.56
C ALA A 57 -19.21 4.11 21.81
N ASN A 58 -19.27 2.78 21.91
CA ASN A 58 -20.52 2.09 22.25
C ASN A 58 -20.93 2.28 23.70
N VAL A 59 -19.98 2.35 24.64
CA VAL A 59 -20.28 2.71 26.04
C VAL A 59 -20.89 4.11 26.10
N ILE A 60 -20.31 5.08 25.39
CA ILE A 60 -20.85 6.44 25.30
C ILE A 60 -22.26 6.41 24.69
N GLY A 61 -22.43 5.73 23.56
CA GLY A 61 -23.73 5.58 22.90
C GLY A 61 -24.79 4.98 23.82
N ALA A 62 -24.47 3.91 24.54
CA ALA A 62 -25.38 3.26 25.48
C ALA A 62 -25.75 4.15 26.67
N ILE A 63 -24.78 4.85 27.27
CA ILE A 63 -25.04 5.79 28.38
C ILE A 63 -25.99 6.90 27.93
N PHE A 64 -25.72 7.53 26.78
CA PHE A 64 -26.56 8.60 26.26
C PHE A 64 -27.95 8.10 25.85
N ALA A 65 -28.04 6.92 25.23
CA ALA A 65 -29.31 6.30 24.88
C ALA A 65 -30.19 6.06 26.11
N ILE A 66 -29.63 5.47 27.18
CA ILE A 66 -30.36 5.22 28.43
C ILE A 66 -30.77 6.55 29.08
N ALA A 67 -29.86 7.51 29.19
CA ALA A 67 -30.14 8.81 29.82
C ALA A 67 -31.23 9.61 29.09
N PHE A 68 -31.17 9.68 27.76
CA PHE A 68 -32.15 10.45 26.97
C PHE A 68 -33.48 9.73 26.83
N ALA A 69 -33.49 8.40 26.66
CA ALA A 69 -34.73 7.64 26.62
C ALA A 69 -35.51 7.76 27.94
N THR A 70 -34.81 7.70 29.08
CA THR A 70 -35.45 7.84 30.40
C THR A 70 -35.89 9.27 30.70
N ALA A 71 -35.17 10.29 30.25
CA ALA A 71 -35.51 11.69 30.50
C ALA A 71 -36.58 12.26 29.56
N PHE A 72 -36.58 11.87 28.28
CA PHE A 72 -37.39 12.50 27.23
C PHE A 72 -38.26 11.52 26.43
N GLY A 73 -38.13 10.21 26.69
CA GLY A 73 -38.88 9.16 25.99
C GLY A 73 -38.28 8.74 24.63
N HIS A 74 -39.06 7.98 23.87
CA HIS A 74 -38.61 7.24 22.67
C HIS A 74 -39.00 7.91 21.34
N ASN A 75 -39.29 9.21 21.34
CA ASN A 75 -39.70 9.91 20.12
C ASN A 75 -38.54 9.95 19.11
N PRO A 76 -38.78 9.70 17.81
CA PRO A 76 -37.74 9.81 16.77
C PRO A 76 -36.93 11.11 16.79
N PHE A 77 -37.54 12.24 17.18
CA PHE A 77 -36.84 13.50 17.34
C PHE A 77 -35.78 13.46 18.46
N ILE A 78 -36.11 12.83 19.58
CA ILE A 78 -35.18 12.65 20.71
C ILE A 78 -34.05 11.70 20.30
N ILE A 79 -34.35 10.60 19.59
CA ILE A 79 -33.33 9.67 19.08
C ILE A 79 -32.35 10.42 18.16
N GLY A 80 -32.87 11.24 17.23
CA GLY A 80 -32.04 12.06 16.36
C GLY A 80 -31.16 13.04 17.13
N LEU A 81 -31.71 13.71 18.14
CA LEU A 81 -30.95 14.61 19.02
C LEU A 81 -29.84 13.88 19.78
N THR A 82 -30.15 12.71 20.36
CA THR A 82 -29.16 11.87 21.07
C THR A 82 -28.04 11.45 20.12
N CYS A 83 -28.35 11.05 18.89
CA CYS A 83 -27.37 10.74 17.87
C CYS A 83 -26.43 11.93 17.57
N ILE A 84 -26.97 13.15 17.41
CA ILE A 84 -26.15 14.36 17.18
C ILE A 84 -25.19 14.61 18.34
N LEU A 85 -25.66 14.47 19.58
CA LEU A 85 -24.83 14.65 20.77
C LEU A 85 -23.72 13.59 20.86
N VAL A 86 -24.06 12.32 20.58
CA VAL A 86 -23.08 11.23 20.56
C VAL A 86 -22.05 11.46 19.45
N ILE A 87 -22.45 11.93 18.26
CA ILE A 87 -21.50 12.29 17.19
C ILE A 87 -20.54 13.38 17.68
N ALA A 88 -21.07 14.48 18.22
CA ALA A 88 -20.26 15.59 18.69
C ALA A 88 -19.23 15.15 19.76
N LEU A 89 -19.66 14.32 20.72
CA LEU A 89 -18.79 13.81 21.77
C LEU A 89 -17.74 12.83 21.23
N THR A 90 -18.13 11.94 20.31
CA THR A 90 -17.23 10.96 19.69
C THR A 90 -16.15 11.65 18.85
N LEU A 91 -16.50 12.73 18.15
CA LEU A 91 -15.54 13.58 17.43
C LEU A 91 -14.57 14.29 18.38
N GLN A 92 -15.07 14.83 19.50
CA GLN A 92 -14.22 15.48 20.52
C GLN A 92 -13.18 14.51 21.10
N LEU A 93 -13.52 13.23 21.22
CA LEU A 93 -12.64 12.16 21.68
C LEU A 93 -11.75 11.56 20.59
N ARG A 94 -11.81 12.07 19.35
CA ARG A 94 -11.07 11.58 18.16
C ARG A 94 -11.38 10.12 17.79
N LEU A 95 -12.62 9.68 18.02
CA LEU A 95 -13.11 8.32 17.74
C LEU A 95 -13.93 8.25 16.43
N GLU A 96 -13.47 8.95 15.38
CA GLU A 96 -14.27 9.21 14.16
C GLU A 96 -14.70 7.93 13.43
N ASN A 97 -13.82 6.93 13.39
CA ASN A 97 -14.06 5.66 12.70
C ASN A 97 -15.12 4.78 13.38
N THR A 98 -15.59 5.15 14.58
CA THR A 98 -16.54 4.35 15.38
C THR A 98 -17.91 5.00 15.53
N ILE A 99 -18.12 6.16 14.90
CA ILE A 99 -19.40 6.88 14.94
C ILE A 99 -20.54 5.99 14.45
N SER A 100 -20.38 5.30 13.31
CA SER A 100 -21.45 4.48 12.73
C SER A 100 -21.95 3.39 13.68
N ILE A 101 -21.06 2.69 14.38
CA ILE A 101 -21.45 1.62 15.30
C ILE A 101 -22.06 2.19 16.60
N ALA A 102 -21.55 3.32 17.09
CA ALA A 102 -22.13 4.00 18.25
C ALA A 102 -23.57 4.46 17.97
N LEU A 103 -23.84 4.97 16.77
CA LEU A 103 -25.19 5.33 16.33
C LEU A 103 -26.12 4.13 16.23
N VAL A 104 -25.63 3.00 15.71
CA VAL A 104 -26.40 1.73 15.72
C VAL A 104 -26.78 1.35 17.15
N THR A 105 -25.87 1.48 18.11
CA THR A 105 -26.13 1.21 19.52
C THR A 105 -27.20 2.13 20.11
N VAL A 106 -27.14 3.44 19.82
CA VAL A 106 -28.15 4.40 20.28
C VAL A 106 -29.53 4.03 19.76
N ILE A 107 -29.66 3.81 18.45
CA ILE A 107 -30.93 3.47 17.81
C ILE A 107 -31.45 2.13 18.35
N ALA A 108 -30.60 1.11 18.43
CA ALA A 108 -30.97 -0.23 18.89
C ALA A 108 -31.46 -0.28 20.35
N ILE A 109 -30.96 0.63 21.20
CA ILE A 109 -31.40 0.73 22.59
C ILE A 109 -32.70 1.56 22.67
N MET A 110 -32.75 2.73 22.04
CA MET A 110 -33.88 3.66 22.17
C MET A 110 -35.15 3.22 21.43
N GLU A 111 -35.04 2.31 20.45
CA GLU A 111 -36.21 1.74 19.73
C GLU A 111 -37.15 0.96 20.66
N TYR A 112 -36.63 0.36 21.74
CA TYR A 112 -37.43 -0.46 22.63
C TYR A 112 -38.23 0.37 23.63
N GLN A 113 -39.53 0.12 23.70
CA GLN A 113 -40.49 0.87 24.51
C GLN A 113 -41.18 0.00 25.60
N GLY A 114 -40.63 -1.17 25.92
CA GLY A 114 -41.21 -2.07 26.92
C GLY A 114 -40.83 -1.71 28.37
N GLU A 115 -41.53 -2.31 29.34
CA GLU A 115 -41.35 -2.02 30.78
C GLU A 115 -39.96 -2.39 31.31
N ASP A 116 -39.32 -3.42 30.73
CA ASP A 116 -37.96 -3.87 31.09
C ASP A 116 -36.84 -3.12 30.34
N PHE A 117 -37.02 -1.81 30.11
CA PHE A 117 -36.11 -1.01 29.27
C PHE A 117 -34.63 -1.12 29.68
N PHE A 118 -34.33 -1.03 30.99
CA PHE A 118 -32.95 -1.07 31.48
C PHE A 118 -32.28 -2.44 31.23
N SER A 119 -33.00 -3.53 31.53
CA SER A 119 -32.54 -4.90 31.28
C SER A 119 -32.33 -5.12 29.79
N PHE A 120 -33.24 -4.63 28.95
CA PHE A 120 -33.12 -4.71 27.50
C PHE A 120 -31.90 -3.92 26.99
N ALA A 121 -31.67 -2.70 27.48
CA ALA A 121 -30.54 -1.88 27.07
C ALA A 121 -29.19 -2.55 27.38
N LEU A 122 -29.06 -3.18 28.56
CA LEU A 122 -27.87 -3.95 28.94
C LEU A 122 -27.67 -5.18 28.05
N LEU A 123 -28.73 -5.94 27.78
CA LEU A 123 -28.66 -7.10 26.89
C LEU A 123 -28.29 -6.69 25.46
N ARG A 124 -28.81 -5.56 24.96
CA ARG A 124 -28.45 -5.00 23.64
C ARG A 124 -26.99 -4.61 23.58
N PHE A 125 -26.51 -3.88 24.59
CA PHE A 125 -25.11 -3.51 24.70
C PHE A 125 -24.21 -4.76 24.72
N ALA A 126 -24.57 -5.78 25.49
CA ALA A 126 -23.84 -7.06 25.54
C ALA A 126 -23.82 -7.78 24.18
N THR A 127 -24.94 -7.82 23.47
CA THR A 127 -25.03 -8.41 22.11
C THR A 127 -24.10 -7.70 21.12
N ILE A 128 -24.07 -6.35 21.12
CA ILE A 128 -23.17 -5.59 20.27
C ILE A 128 -21.71 -5.86 20.66
N MET A 129 -21.42 -5.93 21.95
CA MET A 129 -20.09 -6.25 22.45
C MET A 129 -19.58 -7.63 22.00
N ILE A 130 -20.43 -8.64 21.99
CA ILE A 130 -20.09 -9.97 21.47
C ILE A 130 -19.69 -9.91 20.00
N GLY A 131 -20.37 -9.08 19.19
CA GLY A 131 -19.98 -8.85 17.80
C GLY A 131 -18.55 -8.32 17.64
N ILE A 132 -18.16 -7.33 18.46
CA ILE A 132 -16.81 -6.74 18.45
C ILE A 132 -15.77 -7.77 18.86
N VAL A 133 -16.06 -8.54 19.91
CA VAL A 133 -15.16 -9.60 20.42
C VAL A 133 -15.01 -10.72 19.39
N ALA A 134 -16.10 -11.18 18.79
CA ALA A 134 -16.11 -12.20 17.75
C ALA A 134 -15.27 -11.78 16.53
N ALA A 135 -15.47 -10.56 16.02
CA ALA A 135 -14.69 -10.02 14.92
C ALA A 135 -13.20 -9.92 15.25
N SER A 136 -12.87 -9.46 16.46
CA SER A 136 -11.50 -9.38 16.95
C SER A 136 -10.84 -10.75 17.07
N LEU A 137 -11.55 -11.77 17.59
CA LEU A 137 -11.07 -13.14 17.68
C LEU A 137 -10.79 -13.74 16.30
N VAL A 138 -11.73 -13.58 15.36
CA VAL A 138 -11.54 -14.06 13.99
C VAL A 138 -10.36 -13.35 13.32
N ASN A 139 -10.22 -12.04 13.47
CA ASN A 139 -9.05 -11.33 12.94
C ASN A 139 -7.74 -11.78 13.58
N LEU A 140 -7.74 -12.23 14.84
CA LEU A 140 -6.54 -12.75 15.50
C LEU A 140 -6.17 -14.15 14.99
N VAL A 141 -7.16 -15.03 14.82
CA VAL A 141 -6.96 -16.42 14.37
C VAL A 141 -6.60 -16.49 12.89
N PHE A 142 -7.20 -15.66 12.04
CA PHE A 142 -6.88 -15.60 10.62
C PHE A 142 -5.62 -14.76 10.40
N MET A 143 -4.49 -15.46 10.22
CA MET A 143 -3.14 -14.93 10.01
C MET A 143 -3.12 -13.81 8.95
N PRO A 144 -2.34 -12.72 9.17
CA PRO A 144 -2.25 -11.63 8.20
C PRO A 144 -1.76 -12.14 6.83
N PRO A 145 -2.24 -11.56 5.71
CA PRO A 145 -1.74 -11.87 4.38
C PRO A 145 -0.21 -11.82 4.32
N LYS A 146 0.41 -12.68 3.51
CA LYS A 146 1.85 -12.58 3.16
C LYS A 146 2.12 -11.30 2.35
N TYR A 147 2.08 -10.14 3.03
CA TYR A 147 2.25 -8.82 2.44
C TYR A 147 3.66 -8.66 1.86
N GLU A 148 4.67 -9.21 2.52
CA GLU A 148 6.07 -9.17 2.06
C GLU A 148 6.24 -9.77 0.66
N THR A 149 5.85 -11.04 0.48
CA THR A 149 5.97 -11.76 -0.80
C THR A 149 5.16 -11.08 -1.90
N LYS A 150 3.92 -10.67 -1.59
CA LYS A 150 3.05 -9.99 -2.56
C LYS A 150 3.56 -8.60 -2.94
N LEU A 151 4.12 -7.85 -1.99
CA LEU A 151 4.67 -6.53 -2.24
C LEU A 151 5.88 -6.64 -3.17
N TYR A 152 6.80 -7.56 -2.87
CA TYR A 152 7.97 -7.81 -3.70
C TYR A 152 7.58 -8.15 -5.14
N HIS A 153 6.77 -9.20 -5.35
CA HIS A 153 6.39 -9.64 -6.69
C HIS A 153 5.64 -8.54 -7.46
N ARG A 154 4.78 -7.77 -6.82
CA ARG A 154 4.08 -6.66 -7.50
C ARG A 154 5.01 -5.50 -7.87
N ILE A 155 6.06 -5.24 -7.09
CA ILE A 155 7.08 -4.25 -7.44
C ILE A 155 7.84 -4.76 -8.66
N VAL A 156 8.37 -5.98 -8.59
CA VAL A 156 9.14 -6.61 -9.69
C VAL A 156 8.33 -6.65 -10.98
N ASP A 157 7.08 -7.15 -10.94
CA ASP A 157 6.20 -7.21 -12.11
C ASP A 157 5.99 -5.83 -12.76
N ASN A 158 5.85 -4.78 -11.95
CA ASN A 158 5.68 -3.42 -12.46
C ASN A 158 7.00 -2.85 -13.00
N THR A 159 8.13 -3.16 -12.37
CA THR A 159 9.46 -2.80 -12.85
C THR A 159 9.77 -3.45 -14.19
N GLU A 160 9.52 -4.75 -14.34
CA GLU A 160 9.74 -5.49 -15.59
C GLU A 160 8.92 -4.89 -16.75
N GLU A 161 7.66 -4.50 -16.48
CA GLU A 161 6.82 -3.82 -17.46
C GLU A 161 7.41 -2.46 -17.87
N ILE A 162 7.87 -1.66 -16.90
CA ILE A 162 8.51 -0.36 -17.16
C ILE A 162 9.81 -0.54 -17.97
N VAL A 163 10.68 -1.47 -17.54
CA VAL A 163 11.97 -1.76 -18.21
C VAL A 163 11.73 -2.20 -19.64
N LYS A 164 10.77 -3.10 -19.88
CA LYS A 164 10.40 -3.53 -21.23
C LYS A 164 10.02 -2.35 -22.11
N TRP A 165 9.20 -1.43 -21.61
CA TRP A 165 8.82 -0.23 -22.35
C TRP A 165 9.96 0.75 -22.58
N ILE A 166 10.88 0.90 -21.62
CA ILE A 166 12.10 1.71 -21.80
C ILE A 166 12.92 1.15 -22.98
N ARG A 167 13.18 -0.16 -23.00
CA ARG A 167 13.95 -0.82 -24.08
C ARG A 167 13.24 -0.77 -25.44
N MET A 168 11.91 -0.83 -25.46
CA MET A 168 11.14 -0.73 -26.71
C MET A 168 11.11 0.69 -27.26
N ASN A 169 10.93 1.70 -26.39
CA ASN A 169 10.86 3.10 -26.79
C ASN A 169 12.25 3.68 -27.14
N SER A 170 13.33 3.25 -26.46
CA SER A 170 14.69 3.65 -26.83
C SER A 170 15.07 3.23 -28.25
N ARG A 171 14.49 2.14 -28.75
CA ARG A 171 14.69 1.61 -30.11
C ARG A 171 13.67 2.11 -31.13
N GLN A 172 12.88 3.13 -30.79
CA GLN A 172 11.84 3.74 -31.65
C GLN A 172 10.81 2.71 -32.18
N ALA A 173 10.59 1.62 -31.47
CA ALA A 173 9.75 0.50 -31.91
C ALA A 173 8.33 0.50 -31.31
N SER A 174 7.90 1.62 -30.73
CA SER A 174 6.64 1.72 -29.98
C SER A 174 5.63 2.66 -30.61
N ASP A 175 4.36 2.25 -30.72
CA ASP A 175 3.26 3.14 -31.11
C ASP A 175 2.95 4.15 -30.00
N PHE A 176 3.09 5.44 -30.28
CA PHE A 176 2.95 6.55 -29.32
C PHE A 176 1.66 6.50 -28.46
N THR A 177 0.52 6.15 -29.07
CA THR A 177 -0.79 6.09 -28.37
C THR A 177 -0.92 4.92 -27.41
N THR A 178 -0.30 3.78 -27.74
CA THR A 178 -0.31 2.59 -26.89
C THR A 178 0.54 2.83 -25.64
N LEU A 179 1.75 3.36 -25.82
CA LEU A 179 2.69 3.63 -24.73
C LEU A 179 2.14 4.62 -23.70
N LYS A 180 1.45 5.69 -24.12
CA LYS A 180 0.82 6.62 -23.18
C LYS A 180 -0.19 5.94 -22.25
N THR A 181 -1.00 5.05 -22.80
CA THR A 181 -2.02 4.30 -22.05
C THR A 181 -1.38 3.36 -21.04
N ASP A 182 -0.30 2.69 -21.44
CA ASP A 182 0.46 1.80 -20.57
C ASP A 182 1.20 2.58 -19.46
N ILE A 183 1.75 3.77 -19.75
CA ILE A 183 2.34 4.67 -18.74
C ILE A 183 1.31 5.05 -17.67
N ASP A 184 0.09 5.44 -18.07
CA ASP A 184 -0.98 5.77 -17.12
C ASP A 184 -1.39 4.55 -16.27
N ARG A 185 -1.47 3.35 -16.88
CA ARG A 185 -1.71 2.09 -16.16
C ARG A 185 -0.60 1.80 -15.13
N MET A 186 0.67 1.93 -15.50
CA MET A 186 1.81 1.72 -14.60
C MET A 186 1.82 2.74 -13.45
N LYS A 187 1.42 3.98 -13.71
CA LYS A 187 1.24 5.01 -12.67
C LYS A 187 0.16 4.64 -11.66
N GLU A 188 -0.98 4.12 -12.11
CA GLU A 188 -2.01 3.61 -11.20
C GLU A 188 -1.53 2.41 -10.37
N LYS A 189 -0.78 1.49 -10.98
CA LYS A 189 -0.14 0.37 -10.26
C LYS A 189 0.81 0.89 -9.17
N MET A 190 1.59 1.93 -9.45
CA MET A 190 2.46 2.59 -8.46
C MET A 190 1.69 3.18 -7.27
N ILE A 191 0.52 3.80 -7.49
CA ILE A 191 -0.33 4.29 -6.39
C ILE A 191 -0.80 3.12 -5.51
N LYS A 192 -1.26 2.04 -6.13
CA LYS A 192 -1.71 0.82 -5.42
C LYS A 192 -0.57 0.17 -4.65
N LEU A 193 0.64 0.13 -5.21
CA LEU A 193 1.85 -0.38 -4.57
C LEU A 193 2.23 0.43 -3.32
N ASN A 194 2.19 1.76 -3.40
CA ASN A 194 2.44 2.63 -2.24
C ASN A 194 1.43 2.38 -1.12
N HIS A 195 0.14 2.23 -1.46
CA HIS A 195 -0.88 1.85 -0.47
C HIS A 195 -0.58 0.48 0.16
N TYR A 196 -0.17 -0.50 -0.65
CA TYR A 196 0.18 -1.83 -0.16
C TYR A 196 1.40 -1.82 0.77
N TYR A 197 2.40 -0.99 0.48
CA TYR A 197 3.55 -0.75 1.35
C TYR A 197 3.14 -0.15 2.70
N LEU A 198 2.18 0.79 2.73
CA LEU A 198 1.64 1.33 3.98
C LEU A 198 0.96 0.24 4.82
N LEU A 199 0.17 -0.64 4.18
CA LEU A 199 -0.44 -1.78 4.88
C LEU A 199 0.61 -2.70 5.50
N TYR A 200 1.68 -2.99 4.77
CA TYR A 200 2.81 -3.77 5.29
C TYR A 200 3.50 -3.04 6.44
N LYS A 201 3.76 -1.73 6.33
CA LYS A 201 4.37 -0.91 7.38
C LYS A 201 3.57 -0.92 8.69
N GLU A 202 2.24 -0.90 8.61
CA GLU A 202 1.32 -0.84 9.75
C GLU A 202 1.16 -2.17 10.50
N GLU A 203 1.55 -3.30 9.92
CA GLU A 203 1.39 -4.60 10.57
C GLU A 203 2.37 -4.77 11.76
N ARG A 204 1.87 -5.23 12.91
CA ARG A 204 2.69 -5.38 14.13
C ARG A 204 3.65 -6.55 14.03
N SER A 205 4.88 -6.32 14.49
CA SER A 205 5.82 -7.38 14.83
C SER A 205 5.62 -7.78 16.30
N TYR A 206 5.28 -9.04 16.54
CA TYR A 206 4.99 -9.55 17.90
C TYR A 206 6.23 -9.67 18.79
N THR A 207 7.43 -9.72 18.22
CA THR A 207 8.69 -9.79 18.97
C THR A 207 9.68 -8.70 18.54
N LYS A 208 10.58 -8.29 19.45
CA LYS A 208 11.61 -7.27 19.16
C LYS A 208 12.50 -7.67 17.98
N LYS A 209 12.87 -8.96 17.87
CA LYS A 209 13.67 -9.50 16.76
C LYS A 209 12.97 -9.35 15.42
N VAL A 210 11.68 -9.71 15.35
CA VAL A 210 10.86 -9.55 14.14
C VAL A 210 10.66 -8.08 13.79
N LYS A 211 10.58 -7.19 14.79
CA LYS A 211 10.46 -5.74 14.58
C LYS A 211 11.66 -5.16 13.85
N PHE A 212 12.88 -5.47 14.28
CA PHE A 212 14.10 -4.96 13.63
C PHE A 212 14.27 -5.52 12.21
N ALA A 213 14.03 -6.82 12.01
CA ALA A 213 14.02 -7.41 10.67
C ALA A 213 13.02 -6.74 9.74
N LYS A 214 11.81 -6.47 10.23
CA LYS A 214 10.78 -5.77 9.46
C LYS A 214 11.18 -4.34 9.10
N ILE A 215 11.76 -3.58 10.04
CA ILE A 215 12.22 -2.21 9.77
C ILE A 215 13.25 -2.19 8.64
N ARG A 216 14.21 -3.13 8.62
CA ARG A 216 15.19 -3.24 7.53
C ARG A 216 14.53 -3.52 6.19
N LYS A 217 13.60 -4.49 6.15
CA LYS A 217 12.82 -4.79 4.93
C LYS A 217 12.01 -3.59 4.45
N LEU A 218 11.43 -2.80 5.36
CA LEU A 218 10.70 -1.58 5.01
C LEU A 218 11.60 -0.55 4.33
N VAL A 219 12.85 -0.41 4.78
CA VAL A 219 13.82 0.47 4.11
C VAL A 219 14.10 -0.01 2.68
N LEU A 220 14.32 -1.31 2.49
CA LEU A 220 14.56 -1.92 1.17
C LEU A 220 13.35 -1.76 0.25
N PHE A 221 12.14 -2.09 0.71
CA PHE A 221 10.91 -1.92 -0.09
C PHE A 221 10.64 -0.47 -0.44
N ARG A 222 10.90 0.47 0.49
CA ARG A 222 10.77 1.90 0.20
C ARG A 222 11.73 2.32 -0.91
N GLN A 223 12.97 1.86 -0.86
CA GLN A 223 13.94 2.18 -1.90
C GLN A 223 13.54 1.55 -3.24
N MET A 224 13.13 0.28 -3.28
CA MET A 224 12.65 -0.34 -4.52
C MET A 224 11.48 0.43 -5.16
N LEU A 225 10.54 0.93 -4.34
CA LEU A 225 9.45 1.78 -4.83
C LEU A 225 9.97 3.11 -5.39
N ALA A 226 10.96 3.73 -4.76
CA ALA A 226 11.61 4.94 -5.26
C ALA A 226 12.29 4.67 -6.60
N THR A 227 13.13 3.63 -6.69
CA THR A 227 13.81 3.22 -7.92
C THR A 227 12.84 2.91 -9.06
N THR A 228 11.76 2.17 -8.78
CA THR A 228 10.69 1.88 -9.76
C THR A 228 9.96 3.14 -10.21
N SER A 229 9.70 4.08 -9.29
CA SER A 229 9.10 5.38 -9.63
C SER A 229 10.02 6.23 -10.51
N ARG A 230 11.33 6.14 -10.32
CA ARG A 230 12.33 6.85 -11.12
C ARG A 230 12.43 6.26 -12.52
N ALA A 231 12.46 4.93 -12.65
CA ALA A 231 12.37 4.23 -13.92
C ALA A 231 11.11 4.67 -14.72
N LEU A 232 9.94 4.73 -14.07
CA LEU A 232 8.71 5.21 -14.72
C LEU A 232 8.81 6.69 -15.14
N SER A 233 9.48 7.51 -14.35
CA SER A 233 9.70 8.92 -14.68
C SER A 233 10.62 9.07 -15.89
N THR A 234 11.67 8.24 -15.99
CA THR A 234 12.58 8.18 -17.14
C THR A 234 11.85 7.73 -18.39
N LEU A 235 11.02 6.67 -18.30
CA LEU A 235 10.17 6.25 -19.42
C LEU A 235 9.24 7.37 -19.91
N LYS A 236 8.63 8.11 -18.98
CA LYS A 236 7.76 9.24 -19.32
C LYS A 236 8.54 10.37 -19.98
N SER A 237 9.74 10.69 -19.51
CA SER A 237 10.61 11.68 -20.14
C SER A 237 11.02 11.24 -21.54
N LEU A 238 11.44 9.98 -21.70
CA LEU A 238 11.87 9.38 -22.96
C LEU A 238 10.76 9.46 -24.01
N HIS A 239 9.55 9.02 -23.66
CA HIS A 239 8.37 9.11 -24.51
C HIS A 239 8.02 10.55 -24.89
N ARG A 240 8.20 11.52 -23.97
CA ARG A 240 7.90 12.93 -24.25
C ARG A 240 8.89 13.54 -25.24
N THR A 241 10.16 13.14 -25.19
CA THR A 241 11.24 13.68 -26.01
C THR A 241 11.56 12.83 -27.24
N GLU A 242 10.70 11.86 -27.56
CA GLU A 242 10.92 10.89 -28.65
C GLU A 242 11.14 11.56 -30.00
N ASN A 243 10.41 12.65 -30.28
CA ASN A 243 10.56 13.40 -31.53
C ASN A 243 11.91 14.12 -31.60
N GLU A 244 12.28 14.84 -30.55
CA GLU A 244 13.54 15.57 -30.45
C GLU A 244 14.74 14.62 -30.56
N LEU A 245 14.67 13.44 -29.93
CA LEU A 245 15.70 12.41 -30.01
C LEU A 245 15.95 11.94 -31.44
N ARG A 246 14.91 11.87 -32.27
CA ARG A 246 15.04 11.42 -33.67
C ARG A 246 15.86 12.38 -34.53
N TYR A 247 15.94 13.65 -34.15
CA TYR A 247 16.75 14.67 -34.84
C TYR A 247 18.19 14.76 -34.33
N MET A 248 18.51 14.06 -33.23
CA MET A 248 19.87 14.02 -32.71
C MET A 248 20.76 13.10 -33.55
N PRO A 249 22.09 13.29 -33.55
CA PRO A 249 23.02 12.39 -34.23
C PRO A 249 22.92 10.94 -33.73
N GLU A 250 23.25 9.98 -34.60
CA GLU A 250 23.19 8.54 -34.29
C GLU A 250 24.02 8.19 -33.05
N GLU A 251 25.21 8.78 -32.90
CA GLU A 251 26.09 8.60 -31.73
C GLU A 251 25.40 8.96 -30.40
N PHE A 252 24.63 10.06 -30.37
CA PHE A 252 23.87 10.45 -29.18
C PHE A 252 22.71 9.49 -28.90
N GLN A 253 22.00 9.05 -29.94
CA GLN A 253 20.91 8.09 -29.80
C GLN A 253 21.43 6.75 -29.27
N GLU A 254 22.54 6.26 -29.80
CA GLU A 254 23.21 5.03 -29.35
C GLU A 254 23.69 5.15 -27.90
N SER A 255 24.26 6.30 -27.51
CA SER A 255 24.67 6.54 -26.12
C SER A 255 23.49 6.44 -25.14
N ILE A 256 22.35 7.07 -25.44
CA ILE A 256 21.13 6.95 -24.63
C ILE A 256 20.65 5.50 -24.57
N GLN A 257 20.65 4.81 -25.71
CA GLN A 257 20.19 3.42 -25.77
C GLN A 257 21.08 2.52 -24.92
N ASN A 258 22.40 2.62 -25.05
CA ASN A 258 23.37 1.82 -24.31
C ASN A 258 23.26 2.08 -22.80
N GLU A 259 23.18 3.35 -22.39
CA GLU A 259 23.02 3.71 -20.98
C GLU A 259 21.71 3.17 -20.39
N LEU A 260 20.59 3.29 -21.11
CA LEU A 260 19.31 2.74 -20.66
C LEU A 260 19.31 1.20 -20.62
N ASP A 261 19.94 0.54 -21.59
CA ASP A 261 20.06 -0.93 -21.61
C ASP A 261 20.90 -1.42 -20.40
N SER A 262 22.06 -0.81 -20.15
CA SER A 262 22.91 -1.09 -18.98
C SER A 262 22.18 -0.82 -17.66
N LEU A 263 21.56 0.36 -17.53
CA LEU A 263 20.88 0.77 -16.30
C LEU A 263 19.65 -0.10 -15.98
N THR A 264 18.85 -0.45 -17.00
CA THR A 264 17.72 -1.35 -16.80
C THR A 264 18.16 -2.76 -16.44
N HIS A 265 19.24 -3.26 -17.06
CA HIS A 265 19.81 -4.56 -16.71
C HIS A 265 20.34 -4.58 -15.27
N TYR A 266 21.04 -3.53 -14.86
CA TYR A 266 21.54 -3.38 -13.50
C TYR A 266 20.39 -3.37 -12.47
N HIS A 267 19.31 -2.63 -12.73
CA HIS A 267 18.14 -2.63 -11.84
C HIS A 267 17.50 -4.02 -11.68
N GLU A 268 17.30 -4.77 -12.77
CA GLU A 268 16.79 -6.14 -12.72
C GLU A 268 17.69 -7.05 -11.87
N GLN A 269 19.01 -6.92 -12.02
CA GLN A 269 19.99 -7.69 -11.26
C GLN A 269 19.97 -7.36 -9.76
N VAL A 270 19.84 -6.08 -9.39
CA VAL A 270 19.71 -5.67 -7.98
C VAL A 270 18.45 -6.28 -7.35
N LEU A 271 17.34 -6.35 -8.09
CA LEU A 271 16.11 -7.01 -7.62
C LEU A 271 16.28 -8.52 -7.44
N LEU A 272 17.04 -9.20 -8.31
CA LEU A 272 17.39 -10.62 -8.17
C LEU A 272 18.38 -10.86 -7.03
N LYS A 273 19.35 -9.97 -6.84
CA LYS A 273 20.32 -9.98 -5.72
C LYS A 273 19.59 -9.87 -4.40
N PHE A 274 18.55 -9.05 -4.30
CA PHE A 274 17.73 -8.94 -3.10
C PHE A 274 17.15 -10.28 -2.63
N ILE A 275 16.67 -11.13 -3.55
CA ILE A 275 16.17 -12.49 -3.22
C ILE A 275 17.26 -13.56 -3.23
N GLY A 276 18.53 -13.19 -3.41
CA GLY A 276 19.67 -14.11 -3.36
C GLY A 276 19.83 -14.96 -4.62
N LYS A 277 19.18 -14.57 -5.73
CA LYS A 277 19.25 -15.28 -7.01
C LYS A 277 20.35 -14.76 -7.96
N ALA A 278 21.05 -13.68 -7.58
CA ALA A 278 22.17 -13.12 -8.35
C ALA A 278 23.48 -13.08 -7.54
N LYS A 279 24.62 -13.16 -8.24
CA LYS A 279 25.97 -13.17 -7.64
C LYS A 279 26.46 -11.74 -7.39
N LYS A 280 27.20 -11.53 -6.30
CA LYS A 280 27.74 -10.21 -5.91
C LYS A 280 28.82 -9.66 -6.85
N GLN A 281 29.65 -10.51 -7.47
CA GLN A 281 30.70 -10.05 -8.40
C GLN A 281 30.10 -9.34 -9.63
N GLN A 282 28.97 -9.86 -10.12
CA GLN A 282 28.29 -9.36 -11.29
C GLN A 282 27.70 -7.96 -11.09
N SER A 283 27.37 -7.56 -9.85
CA SER A 283 26.84 -6.21 -9.58
C SER A 283 27.91 -5.13 -9.63
N VAL A 284 29.18 -5.47 -9.34
CA VAL A 284 30.29 -4.50 -9.38
C VAL A 284 30.63 -4.15 -10.82
N GLU A 285 30.78 -5.16 -11.68
CA GLU A 285 31.06 -4.97 -13.11
C GLU A 285 29.97 -4.13 -13.80
N MET A 286 28.70 -4.39 -13.47
CA MET A 286 27.58 -3.62 -14.00
C MET A 286 27.51 -2.18 -13.47
N LEU A 287 27.93 -1.95 -12.23
CA LEU A 287 28.00 -0.60 -11.68
C LEU A 287 29.07 0.21 -12.44
N ASP A 288 30.24 -0.36 -12.68
CA ASP A 288 31.32 0.29 -13.43
C ASP A 288 30.88 0.60 -14.88
N GLU A 289 30.16 -0.33 -15.53
CA GLU A 289 29.56 -0.12 -16.87
C GLU A 289 28.56 1.05 -16.88
N VAL A 290 27.66 1.12 -15.90
CA VAL A 290 26.66 2.20 -15.78
C VAL A 290 27.32 3.54 -15.43
N GLU A 291 28.34 3.56 -14.58
CA GLU A 291 29.07 4.80 -14.27
C GLU A 291 29.81 5.35 -15.48
N THR A 292 30.42 4.47 -16.27
CA THR A 292 31.13 4.83 -17.50
C THR A 292 30.14 5.35 -18.55
N GLY A 293 29.06 4.60 -18.83
CA GLY A 293 28.03 5.01 -19.79
C GLY A 293 27.35 6.34 -19.42
N LYS A 294 27.10 6.57 -18.13
CA LYS A 294 26.58 7.85 -17.61
C LYS A 294 27.53 9.02 -17.89
N GLN A 295 28.84 8.83 -17.72
CA GLN A 295 29.83 9.87 -18.00
C GLN A 295 29.89 10.17 -19.49
N GLU A 296 29.99 9.14 -20.33
CA GLU A 296 30.00 9.26 -21.79
C GLU A 296 28.75 9.99 -22.30
N LEU A 297 27.57 9.63 -21.81
CA LEU A 297 26.31 10.29 -22.17
C LEU A 297 26.31 11.78 -21.83
N ILE A 298 26.83 12.16 -20.66
CA ILE A 298 26.92 13.56 -20.24
C ILE A 298 27.90 14.32 -21.13
N ASP A 299 29.06 13.74 -21.43
CA ASP A 299 30.08 14.38 -22.25
C ASP A 299 29.55 14.63 -23.66
N ILE A 300 28.99 13.60 -24.30
CA ILE A 300 28.36 13.72 -25.63
C ILE A 300 27.21 14.75 -25.59
N PHE A 301 26.38 14.74 -24.54
CA PHE A 301 25.30 15.73 -24.40
C PHE A 301 25.83 17.15 -24.32
N MET A 302 26.94 17.39 -23.62
CA MET A 302 27.55 18.72 -23.49
C MET A 302 28.23 19.18 -24.79
N GLU A 303 28.82 18.26 -25.55
CA GLU A 303 29.44 18.57 -26.84
C GLU A 303 28.43 19.06 -27.88
N TYR A 304 27.19 18.56 -27.85
CA TYR A 304 26.12 19.02 -28.75
C TYR A 304 25.46 20.35 -28.34
N GLN A 305 26.00 21.04 -27.33
CA GLN A 305 25.54 22.39 -27.01
C GLN A 305 26.02 23.39 -28.07
N ASN A 306 25.18 23.66 -29.08
CA ASN A 306 25.43 24.72 -30.05
C ASN A 306 24.64 25.98 -29.71
N LYS A 307 25.30 27.04 -29.19
CA LYS A 307 24.64 28.30 -28.83
C LYS A 307 24.44 29.26 -29.99
N ASP A 308 25.14 29.04 -31.10
CA ASP A 308 25.07 29.90 -32.29
C ASP A 308 23.88 29.54 -33.19
N ASP A 309 23.31 28.34 -33.00
CA ASP A 309 22.08 27.87 -33.65
C ASP A 309 20.94 27.83 -32.62
N GLU A 310 19.99 28.76 -32.76
CA GLU A 310 18.86 28.91 -31.83
C GLU A 310 17.96 27.66 -31.78
N GLU A 311 17.77 26.97 -32.91
CA GLU A 311 16.87 25.82 -33.01
C GLU A 311 17.54 24.55 -32.46
N ALA A 312 18.83 24.37 -32.74
CA ALA A 312 19.63 23.31 -32.12
C ALA A 312 19.75 23.50 -30.59
N TYR A 313 20.00 24.73 -30.12
CA TYR A 313 20.07 25.04 -28.70
C TYR A 313 18.76 24.74 -27.97
N LYS A 314 17.62 25.10 -28.58
CA LYS A 314 16.30 24.81 -28.02
C LYS A 314 16.03 23.31 -27.93
N THR A 315 16.41 22.54 -28.96
CA THR A 315 16.30 21.08 -28.95
C THR A 315 17.13 20.47 -27.83
N TRP A 316 18.37 20.91 -27.67
CA TRP A 316 19.25 20.51 -26.56
C TRP A 316 18.62 20.80 -25.18
N LEU A 317 18.05 21.99 -24.97
CA LEU A 317 17.35 22.34 -23.74
C LEU A 317 16.13 21.44 -23.46
N HIS A 318 15.40 21.03 -24.50
CA HIS A 318 14.25 20.14 -24.36
C HIS A 318 14.64 18.71 -23.97
N LEU A 319 15.86 18.27 -24.28
CA LEU A 319 16.41 16.97 -23.90
C LEU A 319 16.97 16.93 -22.48
N PHE A 320 17.29 18.08 -21.88
CA PHE A 320 17.85 18.16 -20.52
C PHE A 320 17.03 17.39 -19.46
N PRO A 321 15.68 17.44 -19.42
CA PRO A 321 14.90 16.67 -18.46
C PRO A 321 15.01 15.15 -18.65
N LEU A 322 15.28 14.66 -19.86
CA LEU A 322 15.53 13.25 -20.12
C LEU A 322 16.86 12.85 -19.48
N ILE A 323 17.94 13.56 -19.79
CA ILE A 323 19.27 13.30 -19.22
C ILE A 323 19.22 13.34 -17.69
N SER A 324 18.60 14.37 -17.11
CA SER A 324 18.39 14.46 -15.67
C SER A 324 17.61 13.26 -15.12
N SER A 325 16.57 12.77 -15.81
CA SER A 325 15.82 11.60 -15.36
C SER A 325 16.63 10.30 -15.41
N ILE A 326 17.51 10.13 -16.41
CA ILE A 326 18.43 8.98 -16.51
C ILE A 326 19.41 9.00 -15.33
N ILE A 327 20.04 10.15 -15.06
CA ILE A 327 20.97 10.31 -13.93
C ILE A 327 20.28 10.02 -12.59
N ASN A 328 19.12 10.63 -12.34
CA ASN A 328 18.37 10.37 -11.11
C ASN A 328 17.95 8.90 -10.98
N TYR A 329 17.66 8.22 -12.09
CA TYR A 329 17.35 6.79 -12.06
C TYR A 329 18.58 5.96 -11.72
N SER A 330 19.73 6.27 -12.32
CA SER A 330 21.03 5.64 -12.01
C SER A 330 21.38 5.73 -10.53
N GLU A 331 21.33 6.92 -9.94
CA GLU A 331 21.61 7.14 -8.51
C GLU A 331 20.69 6.31 -7.59
N GLU A 332 19.41 6.14 -7.96
CA GLU A 332 18.44 5.42 -7.13
C GLU A 332 18.55 3.90 -7.27
N VAL A 333 19.11 3.40 -8.38
CA VAL A 333 19.49 1.98 -8.53
C VAL A 333 20.77 1.69 -7.75
N GLU A 334 21.77 2.56 -7.83
CA GLU A 334 23.02 2.44 -7.05
C GLU A 334 22.73 2.44 -5.54
N HIS A 335 21.93 3.39 -5.06
CA HIS A 335 21.53 3.42 -3.65
C HIS A 335 20.74 2.18 -3.23
N LEU A 336 19.91 1.62 -4.12
CA LEU A 336 19.23 0.35 -3.85
C LEU A 336 20.25 -0.79 -3.69
N ASP A 337 21.24 -0.90 -4.57
CA ASP A 337 22.26 -1.95 -4.48
C ASP A 337 23.07 -1.84 -3.18
N LEU A 338 23.48 -0.63 -2.79
CA LEU A 338 24.18 -0.38 -1.52
C LEU A 338 23.37 -0.86 -0.31
N LEU A 339 22.06 -0.61 -0.30
CA LEU A 339 21.17 -1.08 0.76
C LEU A 339 21.03 -2.61 0.76
N VAL A 340 20.93 -3.22 -0.42
CA VAL A 340 20.91 -4.69 -0.57
C VAL A 340 22.22 -5.28 -0.07
N ASP A 341 23.37 -4.75 -0.45
CA ASP A 341 24.67 -5.23 0.02
C ASP A 341 24.85 -5.07 1.52
N SER A 342 24.43 -3.96 2.10
CA SER A 342 24.41 -3.75 3.55
C SER A 342 23.52 -4.79 4.24
N PHE A 343 22.38 -5.13 3.64
CA PHE A 343 21.49 -6.16 4.17
C PHE A 343 22.14 -7.56 4.17
N TYR A 344 22.81 -7.96 3.08
CA TYR A 344 23.52 -9.23 2.98
C TYR A 344 24.81 -9.29 3.83
N THR A 345 25.49 -8.15 4.02
CA THR A 345 26.76 -8.09 4.77
C THR A 345 26.53 -8.18 6.27
N TYR A 346 25.53 -7.46 6.79
CA TYR A 346 25.29 -7.38 8.24
C TYR A 346 24.21 -8.32 8.76
N HIS A 347 23.45 -8.98 7.87
CA HIS A 347 22.33 -9.84 8.24
C HIS A 347 22.32 -11.13 7.43
N LYS A 348 21.54 -12.13 7.86
CA LYS A 348 21.37 -13.40 7.14
C LYS A 348 20.02 -13.40 6.40
N PRO A 349 19.95 -12.90 5.14
CA PRO A 349 18.72 -12.82 4.34
C PRO A 349 17.98 -14.15 4.25
N GLU A 350 18.68 -15.28 4.12
CA GLU A 350 18.10 -16.64 4.10
C GLU A 350 17.24 -16.98 5.32
N LYS A 351 17.49 -16.32 6.47
CA LYS A 351 16.72 -16.52 7.70
C LYS A 351 15.65 -15.45 7.90
N GLU A 352 15.69 -14.37 7.13
CA GLU A 352 14.81 -13.22 7.32
C GLU A 352 13.80 -13.07 6.18
N LEU A 353 14.19 -13.23 4.91
CA LEU A 353 13.30 -13.12 3.75
C LEU A 353 12.44 -14.38 3.61
N GLN A 354 11.12 -14.19 3.59
CA GLN A 354 10.14 -15.25 3.31
C GLN A 354 9.42 -14.93 2.01
N ILE A 355 10.19 -14.81 0.93
CA ILE A 355 9.66 -14.61 -0.40
C ILE A 355 9.60 -15.97 -1.05
N ASP A 356 8.45 -16.64 -0.93
CA ASP A 356 8.19 -17.86 -1.67
C ASP A 356 8.23 -17.55 -3.18
N ASP A 357 8.70 -18.51 -3.97
CA ASP A 357 8.53 -18.47 -5.42
C ASP A 357 7.05 -18.22 -5.74
N LYS A 358 6.81 -17.52 -6.84
CA LYS A 358 5.49 -17.10 -7.30
C LYS A 358 4.61 -18.35 -7.48
N LYS A 359 3.95 -18.81 -6.42
CA LYS A 359 2.86 -19.77 -6.55
C LYS A 359 1.83 -19.05 -7.38
N GLU A 360 1.48 -19.63 -8.52
CA GLU A 360 0.43 -19.20 -9.44
C GLU A 360 -0.91 -19.15 -8.70
N ASP A 361 -1.09 -18.14 -7.86
CA ASP A 361 -2.37 -17.83 -7.24
C ASP A 361 -3.03 -16.72 -8.08
N GLU A 362 -3.43 -17.06 -9.33
CA GLU A 362 -4.19 -16.23 -10.30
C GLU A 362 -5.62 -15.86 -9.88
#